data_AF-A0A845F5A5-F1
#
_entry.id   AF-A0A845F5A5-F1
#
_cell.length_a   1.000
_cell.length_b   1.000
_cell.length_c   1.000
_cell.angle_alpha   90.00
_cell.angle_beta   90.00
_cell.angle_gamma   90.00
#
_symmetry.space_group_name_H-M   'P 1'
#
loop_
_entity.id
_entity.type
_entity.pdbx_description
1 polymer ?
#
loop_
_entity_poly.entity_id
_entity_poly.type
_entity_poly.pdbx_seq_one_letter_code
_entity_poly.pdbx_strand_id
1 'polypeptide(L)'
;MGKRKWLALIVLLGAAFITFTVIGKDKSVSDDVLTVEKVEDIVPYFINTTPGLELAIQSGDYLPLKDMPLPDDFKINVDGVWYSRHKVYVFYHVDVSNSEFVLTRNREDLPKIDQLVMDDPSGEASILELVETEEGVLFEDHYYMKGTFQSVAPSETNEPLRNWNGALTTIVSGNRSVKVNVPVSYEYEKETKTTKRINETKRFDETTVSVSLWEEMASESRLILDIDSPFSTIPHMELMISTEEEEIAPLLVEKLNGGQYSASFPAGTKPEAILLDGLIGNFSKEVSFDVDPNQYEIYKQIKESTYTHQLDEQIVSIYGSDVVKETLFYNEDGVTFHLLVNSVASEAPYLNMKYKKQIKIEAVNEKGEIRNPNLLDSEKDRIVFMIDRGFYERSENIQVNITNLPVYVKTDWTINPPTE
;
A
#
# COMPACT_ATOMS: atom_id res chain seq x y z
N MET A 1 -53.95 14.46 49.25
CA MET A 1 -52.78 13.59 49.46
C MET A 1 -52.08 14.07 50.74
N GLY A 2 -51.98 13.23 51.78
CA GLY A 2 -51.60 13.68 53.13
C GLY A 2 -50.16 14.21 53.22
N LYS A 3 -49.90 15.20 54.09
CA LYS A 3 -48.60 15.88 54.28
C LYS A 3 -47.40 14.90 54.40
N ARG A 4 -47.62 13.70 54.94
CA ARG A 4 -46.59 12.63 55.01
C ARG A 4 -46.19 12.06 53.65
N LYS A 5 -47.11 11.95 52.68
CA LYS A 5 -46.82 11.49 51.31
C LYS A 5 -46.03 12.53 50.50
N TRP A 6 -46.22 13.82 50.81
CA TRP A 6 -45.51 14.92 50.16
C TRP A 6 -44.06 15.04 50.65
N LEU A 7 -43.83 14.88 51.96
CA LEU A 7 -42.47 14.82 52.53
C LEU A 7 -41.69 13.59 52.02
N ALA A 8 -42.33 12.43 51.90
CA ALA A 8 -41.70 11.24 51.34
C ALA A 8 -41.27 11.44 49.88
N LEU A 9 -42.09 12.14 49.08
CA LEU A 9 -41.78 12.43 47.67
C LEU A 9 -40.60 13.40 47.53
N ILE A 10 -40.52 14.43 48.39
CA ILE A 10 -39.40 15.40 48.39
C ILE A 10 -38.09 14.72 48.83
N VAL A 11 -38.14 13.83 49.83
CA VAL A 11 -36.95 13.07 50.25
C VAL A 11 -36.51 12.09 49.16
N LEU A 12 -37.45 11.46 48.45
CA LEU A 12 -37.14 10.58 47.31
C LEU A 12 -36.56 11.34 46.12
N LEU A 13 -37.11 12.51 45.79
CA LEU A 13 -36.59 13.36 44.73
C LEU A 13 -35.23 13.96 45.10
N GLY A 14 -35.02 14.33 46.37
CA GLY A 14 -33.72 14.78 46.88
C GLY A 14 -32.67 13.66 46.85
N ALA A 15 -33.04 12.43 47.25
CA ALA A 15 -32.15 11.28 47.18
C ALA A 15 -31.85 10.87 45.73
N ALA A 16 -32.85 10.91 44.84
CA ALA A 16 -32.69 10.67 43.42
C ALA A 16 -31.81 11.74 42.75
N PHE A 17 -31.94 13.01 43.15
CA PHE A 17 -31.11 14.09 42.66
C PHE A 17 -29.66 13.96 43.15
N ILE A 18 -29.44 13.61 44.42
CA ILE A 18 -28.10 13.36 44.97
C ILE A 18 -27.47 12.15 44.28
N THR A 19 -28.21 11.06 44.05
CA THR A 19 -27.70 9.91 43.27
C THR A 19 -27.42 10.29 41.82
N PHE A 20 -28.25 11.10 41.15
CA PHE A 20 -27.96 11.56 39.78
C PHE A 20 -26.76 12.53 39.69
N THR A 21 -26.54 13.38 40.70
CA THR A 21 -25.38 14.30 40.73
C THR A 21 -24.08 13.64 41.21
N VAL A 22 -24.16 12.57 42.01
CA VAL A 22 -22.98 11.82 42.49
C VAL A 22 -22.61 10.68 41.53
N ILE A 23 -23.57 10.08 40.82
CA ILE A 23 -23.34 9.01 39.83
C ILE A 23 -23.12 9.59 38.41
N GLY A 24 -23.49 10.86 38.17
CA GLY A 24 -23.26 11.55 36.89
C GLY A 24 -21.87 12.19 36.73
N LYS A 25 -20.89 11.84 37.57
CA LYS A 25 -19.52 12.38 37.49
C LYS A 25 -18.41 11.33 37.56
N ASP A 26 -18.76 10.05 37.44
CA ASP A 26 -17.81 9.07 36.95
C ASP A 26 -17.91 9.09 35.42
N LYS A 27 -17.29 10.13 34.81
CA LYS A 27 -16.60 9.86 33.56
C LYS A 27 -15.66 8.73 33.93
N SER A 28 -15.97 7.51 33.47
CA SER A 28 -15.00 6.43 33.45
C SER A 28 -13.81 6.96 32.64
N VAL A 29 -12.85 7.54 33.36
CA VAL A 29 -11.51 7.80 32.87
C VAL A 29 -11.03 6.43 32.44
N SER A 30 -10.72 6.25 31.17
CA SER A 30 -10.19 4.96 30.75
C SER A 30 -8.87 4.73 31.48
N ASP A 31 -8.71 3.53 32.02
CA ASP A 31 -7.50 3.07 32.74
C ASP A 31 -6.28 2.92 31.80
N ASP A 32 -6.26 3.59 30.65
CA ASP A 32 -5.35 3.29 29.52
C ASP A 32 -3.97 3.96 29.65
N VAL A 33 -3.55 4.41 30.83
CA VAL A 33 -2.17 4.88 31.03
C VAL A 33 -1.30 3.71 31.48
N LEU A 34 -0.57 3.13 30.53
CA LEU A 34 0.42 2.09 30.82
C LEU A 34 1.47 2.61 31.81
N THR A 35 1.66 1.90 32.91
CA THR A 35 2.71 2.19 33.89
C THR A 35 3.72 1.06 33.89
N VAL A 36 5.01 1.39 33.86
CA VAL A 36 6.10 0.41 33.96
C VAL A 36 6.79 0.50 35.31
N GLU A 37 7.35 -0.61 35.76
CA GLU A 37 8.02 -0.71 37.07
C GLU A 37 9.50 -0.35 36.99
N LYS A 38 10.08 -0.32 35.78
CA LYS A 38 11.52 -0.15 35.56
C LYS A 38 11.79 0.82 34.42
N VAL A 39 12.84 1.62 34.57
CA VAL A 39 13.29 2.56 33.52
C VAL A 39 13.70 1.82 32.25
N GLU A 40 14.19 0.60 32.39
CA GLU A 40 14.61 -0.25 31.26
C GLU A 40 13.44 -0.69 30.37
N ASP A 41 12.19 -0.57 30.83
CA ASP A 41 10.99 -0.98 30.08
C ASP A 41 10.47 0.13 29.14
N ILE A 42 10.99 1.37 29.26
CA ILE A 42 10.56 2.52 28.45
C ILE A 42 10.98 2.37 26.99
N VAL A 43 12.25 1.99 26.74
CA VAL A 43 12.76 1.82 25.37
C VAL A 43 12.06 0.66 24.65
N PRO A 44 11.86 -0.54 25.26
CA PRO A 44 11.02 -1.59 24.69
C PRO A 44 9.61 -1.14 24.34
N TYR A 45 8.97 -0.31 25.16
CA TYR A 45 7.65 0.25 24.84
C TYR A 45 7.68 1.08 23.55
N PHE A 46 8.66 1.97 23.39
CA PHE A 46 8.80 2.75 22.17
C PHE A 46 9.17 1.91 20.95
N ILE A 47 9.99 0.87 21.13
CA ILE A 47 10.31 -0.10 20.06
C ILE A 47 9.03 -0.79 19.57
N ASN A 48 8.19 -1.27 20.50
CA ASN A 48 6.98 -1.99 20.15
C ASN A 48 5.92 -1.12 19.47
N THR A 49 5.87 0.17 19.82
CA THR A 49 4.88 1.10 19.24
C THR A 49 5.42 1.85 18.02
N THR A 50 6.71 1.80 17.73
CA THR A 50 7.34 2.59 16.65
C THR A 50 8.07 1.69 15.66
N PRO A 51 7.41 1.32 14.54
CA PRO A 51 8.02 0.47 13.52
C PRO A 51 9.38 0.99 13.06
N GLY A 52 10.39 0.12 13.08
CA GLY A 52 11.75 0.43 12.65
C GLY A 52 12.67 1.09 13.69
N LEU A 53 12.15 1.50 14.86
CA LEU A 53 12.97 2.17 15.89
C LEU A 53 14.09 1.26 16.43
N GLU A 54 13.83 -0.04 16.60
CA GLU A 54 14.87 -0.99 17.03
C GLU A 54 16.05 -1.01 16.05
N LEU A 55 15.75 -1.07 14.74
CA LEU A 55 16.77 -1.02 13.69
C LEU A 55 17.49 0.34 13.67
N ALA A 56 16.78 1.44 13.88
CA ALA A 56 17.38 2.78 13.99
C ALA A 56 18.37 2.88 15.16
N ILE A 57 18.04 2.27 16.31
CA ILE A 57 18.93 2.22 17.47
C ILE A 57 20.15 1.35 17.19
N GLN A 58 19.96 0.17 16.60
CA GLN A 58 21.04 -0.77 16.28
C GLN A 58 22.02 -0.21 15.22
N SER A 59 21.51 0.55 14.26
CA SER A 59 22.29 1.20 13.20
C SER A 59 22.94 2.53 13.62
N GLY A 60 22.49 3.13 14.72
CA GLY A 60 22.95 4.44 15.18
C GLY A 60 22.28 5.63 14.47
N ASP A 61 21.19 5.40 13.74
CA ASP A 61 20.37 6.43 13.10
C ASP A 61 19.45 7.16 14.12
N TYR A 62 19.18 6.54 15.26
CA TYR A 62 18.53 7.19 16.41
C TYR A 62 19.53 8.09 17.15
N LEU A 63 19.17 9.37 17.32
CA LEU A 63 19.98 10.34 18.04
C LEU A 63 19.46 10.50 19.49
N PRO A 64 20.10 9.88 20.49
CA PRO A 64 19.79 10.16 21.89
C PRO A 64 20.21 11.59 22.25
N LEU A 65 19.28 12.37 22.78
CA LEU A 65 19.54 13.71 23.28
C LEU A 65 19.62 13.64 24.80
N LYS A 66 20.83 13.66 25.35
CA LYS A 66 21.03 13.71 26.80
C LYS A 66 20.96 15.15 27.29
N ASP A 67 20.13 15.39 28.29
CA ASP A 67 20.11 16.61 29.09
C ASP A 67 19.97 17.90 28.27
N MET A 68 19.14 17.88 27.20
CA MET A 68 18.84 19.10 26.46
C MET A 68 17.92 19.99 27.32
N PRO A 69 18.41 21.12 27.86
CA PRO A 69 17.63 21.89 28.80
C PRO A 69 16.48 22.58 28.08
N LEU A 70 15.26 22.22 28.44
CA LEU A 70 14.06 22.96 28.07
C LEU A 70 13.70 23.94 29.18
N PRO A 71 12.95 25.01 28.88
CA PRO A 71 12.58 25.97 29.92
C PRO A 71 11.84 25.27 31.07
N ASP A 72 12.35 25.45 32.30
CA ASP A 72 11.84 24.79 33.53
C ASP A 72 10.31 24.94 33.69
N ASP A 73 9.74 26.02 33.17
CA ASP A 73 8.31 26.32 33.20
C ASP A 73 7.43 25.28 32.50
N PHE A 74 7.98 24.46 31.60
CA PHE A 74 7.25 23.46 30.82
C PHE A 74 7.48 22.02 31.30
N LYS A 75 8.42 21.76 32.22
CA LYS A 75 8.66 20.42 32.82
C LYS A 75 8.78 19.28 31.79
N ILE A 76 9.28 19.57 30.60
CA ILE A 76 9.43 18.63 29.48
C ILE A 76 10.92 18.44 29.20
N ASN A 77 11.32 17.26 28.75
CA ASN A 77 12.67 16.97 28.28
C ASN A 77 12.61 16.15 27.00
N VAL A 78 13.42 16.46 26.01
CA VAL A 78 13.53 15.66 24.78
C VAL A 78 14.62 14.61 24.99
N ASP A 79 14.24 13.34 24.87
CA ASP A 79 15.09 12.17 25.11
C ASP A 79 15.82 11.71 23.84
N GLY A 80 15.24 11.96 22.68
CA GLY A 80 15.87 11.63 21.41
C GLY A 80 15.00 11.95 20.21
N VAL A 81 15.64 11.86 19.05
CA VAL A 81 14.99 12.09 17.78
C VAL A 81 15.41 11.01 16.79
N TRP A 82 14.47 10.59 15.97
CA TRP A 82 14.74 9.78 14.81
C TRP A 82 14.00 10.34 13.61
N TYR A 83 14.75 10.59 12.53
CA TYR A 83 14.20 10.96 11.24
C TYR A 83 14.22 9.71 10.35
N SER A 84 13.04 9.23 9.98
CA SER A 84 12.88 8.18 8.96
C SER A 84 12.57 8.81 7.62
N ARG A 85 12.60 8.02 6.55
CA ARG A 85 12.21 8.44 5.20
C ARG A 85 10.86 9.16 5.17
N HIS A 86 9.89 8.71 5.96
CA HIS A 86 8.49 9.17 5.88
C HIS A 86 8.05 10.04 7.06
N LYS A 87 8.72 9.93 8.21
CA LYS A 87 8.27 10.54 9.47
C LYS A 87 9.46 11.05 10.28
N VAL A 88 9.21 12.08 11.09
CA VAL A 88 10.11 12.49 12.16
C VAL A 88 9.47 12.09 13.48
N TYR A 89 10.23 11.40 14.32
CA TYR A 89 9.83 10.99 15.65
C TYR A 89 10.64 11.75 16.68
N VAL A 90 9.95 12.41 17.60
CA VAL A 90 10.58 13.07 18.74
C VAL A 90 10.10 12.37 20.00
N PHE A 91 11.03 11.77 20.74
CA PHE A 91 10.79 11.08 22.00
C PHE A 91 11.10 12.04 23.14
N TYR A 92 10.18 12.17 24.08
CA TYR A 92 10.28 13.14 25.16
C TYR A 92 9.51 12.66 26.39
N HIS A 93 9.82 13.24 27.55
CA HIS A 93 9.07 13.00 28.77
C HIS A 93 8.68 14.29 29.49
N VAL A 94 7.63 14.19 30.28
CA VAL A 94 7.12 15.29 31.11
C VAL A 94 7.17 14.88 32.58
N ASP A 95 7.72 15.75 33.43
CA ASP A 95 7.60 15.63 34.88
C ASP A 95 6.16 15.98 35.32
N VAL A 96 5.44 14.94 35.75
CA VAL A 96 4.04 14.99 36.15
C VAL A 96 3.84 15.03 37.67
N SER A 97 4.91 15.06 38.48
CA SER A 97 4.88 15.03 39.97
C SER A 97 3.84 15.96 40.62
N ASN A 98 3.63 17.15 40.03
CA ASN A 98 2.73 18.18 40.54
C ASN A 98 1.55 18.48 39.61
N SER A 99 1.21 17.56 38.70
CA SER A 99 0.16 17.75 37.70
C SER A 99 -1.14 17.02 38.06
N GLU A 100 -2.28 17.54 37.61
CA GLU A 100 -3.55 16.83 37.73
C GLU A 100 -3.58 15.52 36.91
N PHE A 101 -2.64 15.31 35.99
CA PHE A 101 -2.51 14.07 35.22
C PHE A 101 -2.29 12.85 36.12
N VAL A 102 -1.57 12.98 37.24
CA VAL A 102 -1.36 11.87 38.19
C VAL A 102 -2.69 11.36 38.76
N LEU A 103 -3.69 12.24 38.89
CA LEU A 103 -5.00 11.92 39.45
C LEU A 103 -6.06 11.63 38.39
N THR A 104 -6.04 12.39 37.29
CA THR A 104 -7.10 12.38 36.26
C THR A 104 -6.76 11.55 35.04
N ARG A 105 -5.48 11.20 34.88
CA ARG A 105 -4.92 10.59 33.66
C ARG A 105 -5.25 11.37 32.38
N ASN A 106 -5.65 12.65 32.50
CA ASN A 106 -6.01 13.49 31.37
C ASN A 106 -4.76 14.00 30.65
N ARG A 107 -4.55 13.52 29.43
CA ARG A 107 -3.37 13.86 28.61
C ARG A 107 -3.47 15.24 27.95
N GLU A 108 -4.68 15.81 27.83
CA GLU A 108 -4.92 17.06 27.08
C GLU A 108 -4.11 18.25 27.61
N ASP A 109 -3.86 18.29 28.92
CA ASP A 109 -3.17 19.41 29.58
C ASP A 109 -1.65 19.21 29.66
N LEU A 110 -1.14 18.06 29.21
CA LEU A 110 0.29 17.80 29.23
C LEU A 110 1.01 18.65 28.16
N PRO A 111 2.19 19.19 28.47
CA PRO A 111 3.10 19.75 27.47
C PRO A 111 3.33 18.76 26.33
N LYS A 112 3.15 19.24 25.10
CA LYS A 112 3.35 18.46 23.89
C LYS A 112 4.17 19.24 22.87
N ILE A 113 4.79 18.50 21.97
CA ILE A 113 5.49 19.06 20.83
C ILE A 113 4.49 19.18 19.69
N ASP A 114 4.15 20.40 19.27
CA ASP A 114 3.05 20.64 18.34
C ASP A 114 3.53 20.90 16.90
N GLN A 115 4.71 21.50 16.76
CA GLN A 115 5.28 21.83 15.45
C GLN A 115 6.79 21.64 15.44
N LEU A 116 7.30 21.14 14.31
CA LEU A 116 8.71 21.24 13.97
C LEU A 116 8.85 22.27 12.84
N VAL A 117 9.76 23.22 13.00
CA VAL A 117 10.06 24.20 11.96
C VAL A 117 11.44 23.87 11.40
N MET A 118 11.51 23.83 10.09
CA MET A 118 12.67 23.43 9.34
C MET A 118 13.32 24.64 8.71
N ASP A 119 14.64 24.72 8.85
CA ASP A 119 15.45 25.63 8.06
C ASP A 119 15.57 25.05 6.65
N ASP A 120 14.84 25.62 5.70
CA ASP A 120 15.02 25.30 4.28
C ASP A 120 16.24 26.07 3.73
N PRO A 121 17.18 25.41 3.03
CA PRO A 121 18.21 26.11 2.27
C PRO A 121 17.67 27.13 1.24
N SER A 122 16.40 27.05 0.83
CA SER A 122 15.72 28.03 -0.03
C SER A 122 15.33 29.34 0.69
N GLY A 123 15.34 29.35 2.03
CA GLY A 123 14.99 30.50 2.87
C GLY A 123 13.53 30.57 3.34
N GLU A 124 12.66 29.65 2.91
CA GLU A 124 11.29 29.52 3.44
C GLU A 124 11.22 28.45 4.52
N ALA A 125 10.98 28.84 5.78
CA ALA A 125 10.88 27.88 6.87
C ALA A 125 9.67 26.95 6.67
N SER A 126 9.93 25.65 6.45
CA SER A 126 8.87 24.65 6.32
C SER A 126 8.38 24.24 7.71
N ILE A 127 7.08 24.36 7.97
CA ILE A 127 6.49 23.94 9.24
C ILE A 127 5.90 22.55 9.05
N LEU A 128 6.41 21.59 9.82
CA LEU A 128 5.83 20.26 9.96
C LEU A 128 4.82 20.28 11.09
N GLU A 129 3.59 19.94 10.74
CA GLU A 129 2.51 19.75 11.69
C GLU A 129 2.60 18.38 12.34
N LEU A 130 2.30 18.34 13.64
CA LEU A 130 2.12 17.11 14.38
C LEU A 130 0.97 16.30 13.75
N VAL A 131 1.30 15.09 13.30
CA VAL A 131 0.33 14.15 12.72
C VAL A 131 -0.40 13.42 13.83
N GLU A 132 0.36 12.98 14.82
CA GLU A 132 -0.14 12.16 15.90
C GLU A 132 0.78 12.26 17.12
N THR A 133 0.17 12.40 18.30
CA THR A 133 0.82 12.09 19.57
C THR A 133 0.25 10.75 20.01
N GLU A 134 1.06 9.70 19.96
CA GLU A 134 0.63 8.37 20.38
C GLU A 134 0.58 8.26 21.91
N GLU A 135 0.03 7.14 22.40
CA GLU A 135 0.04 6.80 23.82
C GLU A 135 1.48 6.75 24.37
N GLY A 136 1.59 7.00 25.66
CA GLY A 136 2.86 7.03 26.38
C GLY A 136 2.87 6.13 27.61
N VAL A 137 4.03 6.00 28.25
CA VAL A 137 4.24 5.16 29.42
C VAL A 137 4.64 6.00 30.64
N LEU A 138 4.05 5.69 31.80
CA LEU A 138 4.41 6.31 33.07
C LEU A 138 5.49 5.48 33.78
N PHE A 139 6.57 6.15 34.19
CA PHE A 139 7.56 5.59 35.12
C PHE A 139 7.83 6.62 36.22
N GLU A 140 7.56 6.25 37.46
CA GLU A 140 7.58 7.15 38.61
C GLU A 140 6.76 8.43 38.34
N ASP A 141 7.37 9.61 38.50
CA ASP A 141 6.76 10.92 38.26
C ASP A 141 6.99 11.45 36.83
N HIS A 142 7.36 10.60 35.88
CA HIS A 142 7.64 10.99 34.50
C HIS A 142 6.75 10.24 33.51
N TYR A 143 6.10 10.99 32.61
CA TYR A 143 5.32 10.44 31.52
C TYR A 143 6.08 10.56 30.20
N TYR A 144 6.45 9.42 29.62
CA TYR A 144 7.23 9.30 28.40
C TYR A 144 6.30 9.18 27.20
N MET A 145 6.51 10.01 26.18
CA MET A 145 5.65 10.15 25.00
C MET A 145 6.49 10.26 23.73
N LYS A 146 5.83 10.12 22.58
CA LYS A 146 6.42 10.43 21.27
C LYS A 146 5.50 11.32 20.45
N GLY A 147 6.10 12.28 19.74
CA GLY A 147 5.44 13.07 18.71
C GLY A 147 5.85 12.58 17.32
N THR A 148 4.87 12.37 16.45
CA THR A 148 5.07 11.93 15.06
C THR A 148 4.72 13.07 14.10
N PHE A 149 5.67 13.42 13.24
CA PHE A 149 5.54 14.49 12.25
C PHE A 149 5.73 13.93 10.84
N GLN A 150 5.03 14.49 9.85
CA GLN A 150 5.24 14.13 8.46
C GLN A 150 6.59 14.63 7.95
N SER A 151 7.28 13.84 7.14
CA SER A 151 8.49 14.29 6.42
C SER A 151 8.13 15.32 5.34
N VAL A 152 9.00 16.31 5.08
CA VAL A 152 8.82 17.22 3.95
C VAL A 152 9.17 16.47 2.66
N ALA A 153 8.20 16.37 1.76
CA ALA A 153 8.45 16.11 0.35
C ALA A 153 8.44 17.47 -0.38
N PRO A 154 9.42 17.78 -1.24
CA PRO A 154 9.29 18.89 -2.17
C PRO A 154 8.01 18.69 -3.00
N SER A 155 7.17 19.71 -3.05
CA SER A 155 5.83 19.69 -3.66
C SER A 155 5.80 19.25 -5.13
N GLU A 156 6.95 19.22 -5.80
CA GLU A 156 7.07 18.83 -7.21
C GLU A 156 7.43 17.35 -7.44
N THR A 157 8.01 16.65 -6.46
CA THR A 157 8.55 15.29 -6.68
C THR A 157 7.89 14.20 -5.83
N ASN A 158 7.16 14.55 -4.75
CA ASN A 158 6.72 13.59 -3.72
C ASN A 158 7.88 12.73 -3.14
N GLU A 159 9.14 13.06 -3.43
CA GLU A 159 10.28 12.35 -2.88
C GLU A 159 10.62 12.95 -1.51
N PRO A 160 10.81 12.14 -0.46
CA PRO A 160 11.23 12.66 0.83
C PRO A 160 12.61 13.33 0.74
N LEU A 161 12.86 14.34 1.57
CA LEU A 161 14.16 15.00 1.65
C LEU A 161 15.30 14.00 1.88
N ARG A 162 16.30 14.02 0.99
CA ARG A 162 17.43 13.08 1.03
C ARG A 162 18.44 13.40 2.13
N ASN A 163 18.65 14.67 2.44
CA ASN A 163 19.52 15.09 3.53
C ASN A 163 18.84 16.22 4.28
N TRP A 164 18.89 16.19 5.60
CA TRP A 164 18.32 17.25 6.43
C TRP A 164 19.21 17.57 7.62
N ASN A 165 19.23 18.86 7.98
CA ASN A 165 19.70 19.39 9.24
C ASN A 165 18.72 20.49 9.64
N GLY A 166 18.06 20.37 10.78
CA GLY A 166 17.21 21.45 11.28
C GLY A 166 17.20 21.52 12.80
N ALA A 167 16.65 22.63 13.29
CA ALA A 167 16.89 23.05 14.66
C ALA A 167 15.73 23.87 15.22
N LEU A 168 14.46 23.54 14.99
CA LEU A 168 13.39 24.28 15.66
C LEU A 168 12.13 23.45 15.93
N THR A 169 11.68 23.52 17.17
CA THR A 169 10.53 22.80 17.72
C THR A 169 9.71 23.79 18.53
N THR A 170 8.42 23.94 18.24
CA THR A 170 7.49 24.69 19.08
C THR A 170 6.82 23.72 20.05
N ILE A 171 7.13 23.89 21.33
CA ILE A 171 6.49 23.17 22.43
C ILE A 171 5.27 23.97 22.87
N VAL A 172 4.12 23.31 23.03
CA VAL A 172 2.86 23.92 23.47
C VAL A 172 2.39 23.23 24.75
N SER A 173 2.00 24.03 25.75
CA SER A 173 1.33 23.55 26.97
C SER A 173 0.21 24.52 27.32
N GLY A 174 -1.04 24.07 27.17
CA GLY A 174 -2.22 24.94 27.26
C GLY A 174 -2.10 26.15 26.33
N ASN A 175 -2.13 27.36 26.90
CA ASN A 175 -2.01 28.62 26.15
C ASN A 175 -0.56 29.15 26.02
N ARG A 176 0.44 28.37 26.41
CA ARG A 176 1.85 28.77 26.37
C ARG A 176 2.58 28.02 25.26
N SER A 177 3.48 28.72 24.57
CA SER A 177 4.35 28.13 23.56
C SER A 177 5.79 28.57 23.73
N VAL A 178 6.76 27.69 23.53
CA VAL A 178 8.19 28.04 23.49
C VAL A 178 8.88 27.39 22.29
N LYS A 179 9.85 28.12 21.71
CA LYS A 179 10.68 27.65 20.62
C LYS A 179 11.98 27.09 21.16
N VAL A 180 12.35 25.91 20.69
CA VAL A 180 13.50 25.13 21.15
C VAL A 180 14.24 24.60 19.95
N ASN A 181 15.57 24.61 19.98
CA ASN A 181 16.37 24.14 18.85
C ASN A 181 16.78 22.68 19.00
N VAL A 182 15.89 21.75 18.64
CA VAL A 182 16.20 20.32 18.67
C VAL A 182 17.01 19.98 17.41
N PRO A 183 18.29 19.58 17.53
CA PRO A 183 19.09 19.23 16.37
C PRO A 183 18.59 17.91 15.81
N VAL A 184 18.28 17.91 14.52
CA VAL A 184 17.91 16.68 13.84
C VAL A 184 18.61 16.63 12.50
N SER A 185 19.25 15.50 12.22
CA SER A 185 19.95 15.25 10.98
C SER A 185 19.54 13.93 10.38
N TYR A 186 19.29 13.90 9.07
CA TYR A 186 19.08 12.67 8.30
C TYR A 186 19.93 12.70 7.05
N GLU A 187 20.53 11.58 6.70
CA GLU A 187 21.22 11.39 5.44
C GLU A 187 20.79 10.06 4.83
N TYR A 188 19.95 10.12 3.80
CA TYR A 188 19.36 8.96 3.12
C TYR A 188 20.42 7.96 2.66
N GLU A 189 21.51 8.46 2.06
CA GLU A 189 22.60 7.62 1.54
C GLU A 189 23.41 6.93 2.65
N LYS A 190 23.19 7.29 3.92
CA LYS A 190 23.84 6.69 5.09
C LYS A 190 22.95 5.74 5.86
N GLU A 191 21.65 5.64 5.52
CA GLU A 191 20.74 4.72 6.20
C GLU A 191 21.29 3.29 6.10
N THR A 192 21.47 2.67 7.27
CA THR A 192 22.07 1.35 7.31
C THR A 192 21.08 0.31 6.80
N LYS A 193 21.55 -0.51 5.86
CA LYS A 193 20.75 -1.57 5.25
C LYS A 193 21.32 -2.94 5.60
N THR A 194 20.49 -3.77 6.24
CA THR A 194 20.77 -5.20 6.39
C THR A 194 20.18 -5.94 5.20
N THR A 195 20.95 -6.80 4.55
CA THR A 195 20.48 -7.55 3.37
C THR A 195 20.55 -9.05 3.64
N LYS A 196 19.41 -9.73 3.53
CA LYS A 196 19.28 -11.17 3.60
C LYS A 196 19.02 -11.69 2.18
N ARG A 197 19.63 -12.82 1.81
CA ARG A 197 19.36 -13.45 0.51
C ARG A 197 18.11 -14.31 0.60
N ILE A 198 17.25 -14.18 -0.39
CA ILE A 198 16.14 -15.09 -0.65
C ILE A 198 16.48 -15.84 -1.95
N ASN A 199 16.19 -17.14 -2.00
CA ASN A 199 16.41 -17.97 -3.20
C ASN A 199 15.09 -18.62 -3.60
N GLU A 200 14.08 -17.79 -3.82
CA GLU A 200 12.75 -18.24 -4.23
C GLU A 200 12.54 -17.84 -5.68
N THR A 201 12.14 -18.79 -6.52
CA THR A 201 11.96 -18.56 -7.95
C THR A 201 10.78 -19.35 -8.46
N LYS A 202 9.89 -18.68 -9.18
CA LYS A 202 8.74 -19.30 -9.81
C LYS A 202 8.62 -18.86 -11.26
N ARG A 203 8.33 -19.84 -12.11
CA ARG A 203 8.08 -19.62 -13.53
C ARG A 203 6.57 -19.56 -13.79
N PHE A 204 6.15 -18.46 -14.38
CA PHE A 204 4.82 -18.17 -14.92
C PHE A 204 4.96 -18.02 -16.44
N ASP A 205 4.92 -19.14 -17.15
CA ASP A 205 4.96 -19.28 -18.61
C ASP A 205 6.34 -18.96 -19.18
N GLU A 206 6.44 -17.87 -19.92
CA GLU A 206 7.70 -17.29 -20.39
C GLU A 206 8.27 -16.26 -19.39
N THR A 207 7.56 -15.96 -18.31
CA THR A 207 8.04 -15.06 -17.26
C THR A 207 8.58 -15.85 -16.07
N THR A 208 9.77 -15.51 -15.60
CA THR A 208 10.35 -16.03 -14.36
C THR A 208 10.46 -14.90 -13.36
N VAL A 209 9.87 -15.10 -12.19
CA VAL A 209 9.97 -14.16 -11.06
C VAL A 209 10.87 -14.80 -10.01
N SER A 210 11.95 -14.10 -9.68
CA SER A 210 12.92 -14.49 -8.66
C SER A 210 12.90 -13.45 -7.56
N VAL A 211 12.75 -13.88 -6.31
CA VAL A 211 12.94 -13.02 -5.14
C VAL A 211 14.35 -13.26 -4.63
N SER A 212 15.22 -12.26 -4.75
CA SER A 212 16.66 -12.41 -4.55
C SER A 212 17.14 -11.86 -3.23
N LEU A 213 16.55 -10.75 -2.75
CA LEU A 213 16.99 -10.07 -1.54
C LEU A 213 15.80 -9.60 -0.70
N TRP A 214 16.04 -9.61 0.61
CA TRP A 214 15.25 -8.92 1.61
C TRP A 214 16.14 -7.86 2.25
N GLU A 215 15.71 -6.61 2.15
CA GLU A 215 16.45 -5.45 2.62
C GLU A 215 15.71 -4.84 3.80
N GLU A 216 16.35 -4.82 4.97
CA GLU A 216 15.84 -4.19 6.18
C GLU A 216 16.55 -2.87 6.37
N MET A 217 15.78 -1.80 6.38
CA MET A 217 16.23 -0.47 6.78
C MET A 217 15.35 -0.01 7.95
N ALA A 218 15.81 1.00 8.69
CA ALA A 218 15.04 1.54 9.80
C ALA A 218 13.73 2.17 9.32
N SER A 219 13.71 2.78 8.13
CA SER A 219 12.54 3.49 7.62
C SER A 219 11.53 2.59 6.89
N GLU A 220 11.98 1.55 6.21
CA GLU A 220 11.14 0.57 5.51
C GLU A 220 11.91 -0.75 5.29
N SER A 221 11.15 -1.81 5.05
CA SER A 221 11.69 -3.08 4.56
C SER A 221 11.31 -3.25 3.09
N ARG A 222 12.17 -3.92 2.31
CA ARG A 222 11.94 -4.15 0.88
C ARG A 222 12.25 -5.57 0.47
N LEU A 223 11.41 -6.12 -0.40
CA LEU A 223 11.71 -7.30 -1.20
C LEU A 223 12.28 -6.86 -2.54
N ILE A 224 13.40 -7.45 -2.96
CA ILE A 224 13.97 -7.23 -4.28
C ILE A 224 13.65 -8.43 -5.17
N LEU A 225 13.07 -8.12 -6.32
CA LEU A 225 12.62 -9.08 -7.31
C LEU A 225 13.38 -8.87 -8.62
N ASP A 226 13.86 -9.97 -9.17
CA ASP A 226 14.39 -10.04 -10.53
C ASP A 226 13.34 -10.73 -11.41
N ILE A 227 12.96 -10.05 -12.48
CA ILE A 227 11.91 -10.51 -13.38
C ILE A 227 12.53 -10.71 -14.75
N ASP A 228 12.68 -11.97 -15.15
CA ASP A 228 13.09 -12.34 -16.50
C ASP A 228 11.83 -12.61 -17.33
N SER A 229 11.60 -11.77 -18.34
CA SER A 229 10.41 -11.84 -19.15
C SER A 229 10.73 -11.41 -20.58
N PRO A 230 10.19 -12.07 -21.61
CA PRO A 230 10.31 -11.59 -23.00
C PRO A 230 9.60 -10.26 -23.21
N PHE A 231 8.80 -9.80 -22.24
CA PHE A 231 8.12 -8.52 -22.27
C PHE A 231 9.01 -7.42 -21.69
N SER A 232 9.02 -6.26 -22.35
CA SER A 232 9.86 -5.12 -21.94
C SER A 232 9.59 -4.60 -20.52
N THR A 233 8.40 -4.88 -19.98
CA THR A 233 7.96 -4.48 -18.63
C THR A 233 6.85 -5.41 -18.15
N ILE A 234 6.88 -5.81 -16.88
CA ILE A 234 5.68 -6.31 -16.20
C ILE A 234 4.86 -5.11 -15.74
N PRO A 235 3.64 -4.93 -16.27
CA PRO A 235 2.87 -3.72 -16.04
C PRO A 235 2.25 -3.65 -14.64
N HIS A 236 2.09 -4.79 -13.95
CA HIS A 236 1.49 -4.84 -12.62
C HIS A 236 1.81 -6.16 -11.92
N MET A 237 2.21 -6.09 -10.66
CA MET A 237 2.42 -7.24 -9.78
C MET A 237 2.08 -6.82 -8.35
N GLU A 238 1.35 -7.66 -7.63
CA GLU A 238 0.86 -7.43 -6.27
C GLU A 238 1.35 -8.54 -5.34
N LEU A 239 1.99 -8.14 -4.26
CA LEU A 239 2.36 -9.03 -3.16
C LEU A 239 1.45 -8.78 -1.96
N MET A 240 1.04 -9.84 -1.28
CA MET A 240 0.42 -9.76 0.03
C MET A 240 1.40 -10.29 1.07
N ILE A 241 1.46 -9.62 2.22
CA ILE A 241 2.29 -10.06 3.34
C ILE A 241 1.38 -10.44 4.49
N SER A 242 1.52 -11.65 5.00
CA SER A 242 0.82 -12.11 6.19
C SER A 242 1.76 -12.13 7.39
N THR A 243 1.30 -11.60 8.51
CA THR A 243 1.96 -11.63 9.82
C THR A 243 1.12 -12.46 10.80
N GLU A 244 1.65 -12.77 11.97
CA GLU A 244 0.89 -13.44 13.04
C GLU A 244 -0.38 -12.69 13.44
N GLU A 245 -0.36 -11.35 13.35
CA GLU A 245 -1.42 -10.48 13.86
C GLU A 245 -2.42 -10.04 12.78
N GLU A 246 -1.95 -9.80 11.54
CA GLU A 246 -2.77 -9.27 10.45
C GLU A 246 -2.23 -9.61 9.05
N GLU A 247 -3.10 -9.58 8.04
CA GLU A 247 -2.72 -9.51 6.64
C GLU A 247 -2.49 -8.05 6.23
N ILE A 248 -1.29 -7.75 5.75
CA ILE A 248 -0.95 -6.42 5.21
C ILE A 248 -1.58 -6.28 3.82
N ALA A 249 -2.17 -5.10 3.57
CA ALA A 249 -2.74 -4.71 2.29
C ALA A 249 -1.80 -4.99 1.10
N PRO A 250 -2.36 -5.25 -0.10
CA PRO A 250 -1.56 -5.61 -1.27
C PRO A 250 -0.53 -4.51 -1.61
N LEU A 251 0.72 -4.94 -1.72
CA LEU A 251 1.89 -4.13 -2.02
C LEU A 251 2.13 -4.13 -3.52
N LEU A 252 2.20 -2.94 -4.10
CA LEU A 252 2.56 -2.79 -5.49
C LEU A 252 4.06 -3.04 -5.68
N VAL A 253 4.41 -3.86 -6.66
CA VAL A 253 5.79 -4.07 -7.08
C VAL A 253 6.17 -2.98 -8.08
N GLU A 254 7.17 -2.18 -7.71
CA GLU A 254 7.65 -1.05 -8.50
C GLU A 254 8.99 -1.37 -9.17
N LYS A 255 9.22 -0.78 -10.34
CA LYS A 255 10.49 -0.95 -11.06
C LYS A 255 11.56 0.00 -10.48
N LEU A 256 12.69 -0.57 -10.08
CA LEU A 256 13.88 0.15 -9.66
C LEU A 256 14.78 0.54 -10.84
N ASN A 257 15.63 1.55 -10.60
CA ASN A 257 16.72 1.89 -11.51
C ASN A 257 17.66 0.68 -11.68
N GLY A 258 17.94 0.30 -12.93
CA GLY A 258 18.75 -0.88 -13.24
C GLY A 258 17.95 -2.13 -13.62
N GLY A 259 16.62 -2.06 -13.66
CA GLY A 259 15.76 -3.12 -14.20
C GLY A 259 15.31 -4.17 -13.19
N GLN A 260 15.72 -4.03 -11.92
CA GLN A 260 15.16 -4.80 -10.80
C GLN A 260 13.80 -4.22 -10.38
N TYR A 261 13.09 -4.95 -9.55
CA TYR A 261 11.80 -4.54 -9.00
C TYR A 261 11.81 -4.64 -7.48
N SER A 262 10.96 -3.88 -6.81
CA SER A 262 10.81 -3.96 -5.36
C SER A 262 9.39 -3.80 -4.88
N ALA A 263 9.06 -4.48 -3.79
CA ALA A 263 7.90 -4.16 -2.96
C ALA A 263 8.38 -3.68 -1.60
N SER A 264 7.95 -2.47 -1.21
CA SER A 264 8.24 -1.90 0.12
C SER A 264 7.10 -2.15 1.08
N PHE A 265 7.42 -2.34 2.36
CA PHE A 265 6.47 -2.53 3.46
C PHE A 265 7.08 -1.96 4.76
N PRO A 266 6.27 -1.81 5.83
CA PRO A 266 6.75 -1.19 7.07
C PRO A 266 8.02 -1.85 7.62
N ALA A 267 8.91 -1.02 8.19
CA ALA A 267 10.11 -1.50 8.85
C ALA A 267 9.77 -2.37 10.07
N GLY A 268 10.58 -3.39 10.33
CA GLY A 268 10.39 -4.30 11.46
C GLY A 268 9.24 -5.31 11.28
N THR A 269 8.52 -5.28 10.16
CA THR A 269 7.56 -6.34 9.82
C THR A 269 8.27 -7.69 9.76
N LYS A 270 7.79 -8.64 10.57
CA LYS A 270 8.23 -10.04 10.59
C LYS A 270 7.14 -10.87 9.91
N PRO A 271 7.21 -11.07 8.58
CA PRO A 271 6.20 -11.86 7.89
C PRO A 271 6.32 -13.33 8.29
N GLU A 272 5.19 -14.01 8.45
CA GLU A 272 5.16 -15.46 8.49
C GLU A 272 5.13 -16.04 7.07
N ALA A 273 4.43 -15.33 6.17
CA ALA A 273 4.29 -15.72 4.77
C ALA A 273 4.21 -14.49 3.88
N ILE A 274 4.77 -14.60 2.68
CA ILE A 274 4.66 -13.58 1.63
C ILE A 274 4.00 -14.28 0.44
N LEU A 275 2.82 -13.84 0.05
CA LEU A 275 2.07 -14.41 -1.07
C LEU A 275 2.19 -13.50 -2.28
N LEU A 276 2.53 -14.05 -3.45
CA LEU A 276 2.27 -13.35 -4.70
C LEU A 276 0.79 -13.49 -5.06
N ASP A 277 -0.04 -12.52 -4.67
CA ASP A 277 -1.50 -12.62 -4.89
C ASP A 277 -1.85 -12.44 -6.37
N GLY A 278 -1.14 -11.55 -7.06
CA GLY A 278 -1.49 -11.16 -8.42
C GLY A 278 -0.31 -10.84 -9.32
N LEU A 279 -0.37 -11.33 -10.56
CA LEU A 279 0.57 -10.95 -11.62
C LEU A 279 -0.18 -10.63 -12.90
N ILE A 280 0.05 -9.45 -13.47
CA ILE A 280 -0.35 -9.16 -14.85
C ILE A 280 0.82 -9.44 -15.76
N GLY A 281 0.77 -10.59 -16.44
CA GLY A 281 1.70 -10.95 -17.49
C GLY A 281 1.06 -10.73 -18.86
N ASN A 282 1.89 -10.38 -19.84
CA ASN A 282 1.52 -10.45 -21.25
C ASN A 282 1.67 -11.88 -21.78
N PHE A 283 1.11 -12.88 -21.10
CA PHE A 283 1.43 -14.29 -21.36
C PHE A 283 1.34 -14.62 -22.86
N SER A 284 2.49 -14.95 -23.42
CA SER A 284 2.81 -14.99 -24.85
C SER A 284 2.44 -16.29 -25.51
N LYS A 285 1.70 -17.16 -24.82
CA LYS A 285 1.14 -18.35 -25.46
C LYS A 285 0.33 -17.89 -26.66
N GLU A 286 0.88 -18.16 -27.85
CA GLU A 286 0.39 -17.65 -29.13
C GLU A 286 -1.10 -17.98 -29.25
N VAL A 287 -1.95 -16.95 -29.17
CA VAL A 287 -3.39 -17.13 -29.37
C VAL A 287 -3.62 -17.05 -30.85
N SER A 288 -3.62 -18.22 -31.50
CA SER A 288 -3.82 -18.34 -32.93
C SER A 288 -5.01 -19.22 -33.27
N PHE A 289 -5.74 -18.82 -34.31
CA PHE A 289 -6.85 -19.62 -34.84
C PHE A 289 -7.07 -19.34 -36.33
N ASP A 290 -7.59 -20.34 -37.02
CA ASP A 290 -7.97 -20.23 -38.43
C ASP A 290 -9.40 -19.70 -38.58
N VAL A 291 -9.61 -18.99 -39.68
CA VAL A 291 -10.89 -18.42 -40.06
C VAL A 291 -11.17 -18.83 -41.50
N ASP A 292 -12.27 -19.56 -41.70
CA ASP A 292 -12.76 -19.94 -43.01
C ASP A 292 -13.62 -18.81 -43.62
N PRO A 293 -13.14 -18.14 -44.68
CA PRO A 293 -13.88 -17.04 -45.28
C PRO A 293 -15.15 -17.48 -46.01
N ASN A 294 -15.30 -18.77 -46.34
CA ASN A 294 -16.49 -19.29 -47.02
C ASN A 294 -17.76 -19.15 -46.17
N GLN A 295 -17.63 -19.00 -44.85
CA GLN A 295 -18.77 -18.70 -43.97
C GLN A 295 -19.43 -17.34 -44.31
N TYR A 296 -18.71 -16.39 -44.90
CA TYR A 296 -19.27 -15.10 -45.34
C TYR A 296 -20.23 -15.24 -46.53
N GLU A 297 -20.01 -16.23 -47.40
CA GLU A 297 -20.92 -16.51 -48.51
C GLU A 297 -22.28 -17.03 -48.01
N ILE A 298 -22.31 -17.72 -46.87
CA ILE A 298 -23.55 -18.11 -46.20
C ILE A 298 -24.32 -16.85 -45.75
N TYR A 299 -23.63 -15.88 -45.14
CA TYR A 299 -24.24 -14.59 -44.77
C TYR A 299 -24.89 -13.87 -45.98
N LYS A 300 -24.18 -13.76 -47.11
CA LYS A 300 -24.72 -13.12 -48.33
C LYS A 300 -26.03 -13.75 -48.81
N GLN A 301 -26.22 -15.05 -48.59
CA GLN A 301 -27.42 -15.76 -49.00
C GLN A 301 -28.64 -15.48 -48.10
N ILE A 302 -28.41 -15.15 -46.83
CA ILE A 302 -29.47 -14.95 -45.81
C ILE A 302 -30.21 -13.61 -46.02
N LYS A 303 -29.64 -12.66 -46.80
CA LYS A 303 -30.22 -11.34 -47.14
C LYS A 303 -30.58 -10.46 -45.93
N GLU A 304 -29.88 -10.65 -44.81
CA GLU A 304 -29.97 -9.76 -43.64
C GLU A 304 -28.85 -8.71 -43.70
N SER A 305 -29.06 -7.55 -43.06
CA SER A 305 -28.04 -6.49 -42.96
C SER A 305 -26.89 -6.84 -42.01
N THR A 306 -27.10 -7.84 -41.15
CA THR A 306 -26.17 -8.31 -40.13
C THR A 306 -26.44 -9.78 -39.83
N TYR A 307 -25.42 -10.59 -39.58
CA TYR A 307 -25.59 -11.98 -39.15
C TYR A 307 -24.65 -12.32 -37.99
N THR A 308 -25.16 -13.04 -36.99
CA THR A 308 -24.41 -13.42 -35.80
C THR A 308 -24.28 -14.95 -35.75
N HIS A 309 -23.06 -15.42 -35.57
CA HIS A 309 -22.76 -16.84 -35.38
C HIS A 309 -22.08 -17.06 -34.03
N GLN A 310 -22.74 -17.78 -33.13
CA GLN A 310 -22.15 -18.20 -31.85
C GLN A 310 -21.38 -19.50 -32.03
N LEU A 311 -20.16 -19.56 -31.50
CA LEU A 311 -19.24 -20.67 -31.71
C LEU A 311 -18.86 -21.38 -30.40
N ASP A 312 -18.67 -20.61 -29.32
CA ASP A 312 -18.18 -21.09 -28.01
C ASP A 312 -16.97 -22.04 -28.14
N GLU A 313 -16.06 -21.71 -29.06
CA GLU A 313 -14.93 -22.58 -29.45
C GLU A 313 -13.67 -22.18 -28.67
N GLN A 314 -13.13 -23.09 -27.86
CA GLN A 314 -11.91 -22.84 -27.09
C GLN A 314 -10.69 -22.77 -28.02
N ILE A 315 -9.95 -21.67 -27.96
CA ILE A 315 -8.71 -21.45 -28.72
C ILE A 315 -7.52 -21.97 -27.91
N VAL A 316 -7.37 -21.49 -26.68
CA VAL A 316 -6.22 -21.82 -25.83
C VAL A 316 -6.54 -21.64 -24.34
N SER A 317 -5.87 -22.40 -23.47
CA SER A 317 -5.85 -22.14 -22.03
C SER A 317 -4.58 -21.41 -21.60
N ILE A 318 -4.74 -20.36 -20.79
CA ILE A 318 -3.69 -19.53 -20.19
C ILE A 318 -3.94 -19.48 -18.67
N TYR A 319 -3.08 -20.14 -17.88
CA TYR A 319 -3.09 -20.04 -16.40
C TYR A 319 -4.45 -20.20 -15.71
N GLY A 320 -5.25 -21.20 -16.08
CA GLY A 320 -6.58 -21.41 -15.48
C GLY A 320 -7.66 -20.47 -16.05
N SER A 321 -7.40 -19.82 -17.18
CA SER A 321 -8.40 -19.19 -18.04
C SER A 321 -8.44 -19.87 -19.39
N ASP A 322 -9.63 -19.91 -20.00
CA ASP A 322 -9.83 -20.33 -21.37
C ASP A 322 -10.14 -19.11 -22.25
N VAL A 323 -9.36 -18.94 -23.32
CA VAL A 323 -9.65 -17.98 -24.38
C VAL A 323 -10.59 -18.66 -25.36
N VAL A 324 -11.81 -18.15 -25.47
CA VAL A 324 -12.89 -18.73 -26.26
C VAL A 324 -13.29 -17.76 -27.37
N LYS A 325 -13.44 -18.30 -28.59
CA LYS A 325 -14.09 -17.63 -29.71
C LYS A 325 -15.60 -17.69 -29.50
N GLU A 326 -16.13 -16.63 -28.91
CA GLU A 326 -17.54 -16.57 -28.47
C GLU A 326 -18.48 -16.32 -29.66
N THR A 327 -18.23 -15.26 -30.43
CA THR A 327 -19.18 -14.81 -31.46
C THR A 327 -18.47 -14.19 -32.66
N LEU A 328 -18.99 -14.48 -33.85
CA LEU A 328 -18.70 -13.78 -35.10
C LEU A 328 -19.89 -12.91 -35.50
N PHE A 329 -19.63 -11.65 -35.81
CA PHE A 329 -20.64 -10.72 -36.31
C PHE A 329 -20.27 -10.23 -37.70
N TYR A 330 -21.13 -10.52 -38.66
CA TYR A 330 -20.98 -10.23 -40.07
C TYR A 330 -21.81 -9.00 -40.44
N ASN A 331 -21.20 -8.02 -41.11
CA ASN A 331 -21.88 -6.83 -41.63
C ASN A 331 -21.31 -6.39 -42.98
N GLU A 332 -21.68 -5.19 -43.45
CA GLU A 332 -21.20 -4.64 -44.72
C GLU A 332 -19.70 -4.27 -44.70
N ASP A 333 -19.14 -4.01 -43.52
CA ASP A 333 -17.76 -3.56 -43.32
C ASP A 333 -16.77 -4.72 -43.19
N GLY A 334 -17.23 -5.90 -42.75
CA GLY A 334 -16.40 -7.10 -42.62
C GLY A 334 -16.92 -8.09 -41.59
N VAL A 335 -15.98 -8.72 -40.88
CA VAL A 335 -16.26 -9.72 -39.84
C VAL A 335 -15.65 -9.26 -38.52
N THR A 336 -16.50 -9.10 -37.52
CA THR A 336 -16.13 -8.74 -36.16
C THR A 336 -16.04 -10.00 -35.30
N PHE A 337 -14.97 -10.14 -34.54
CA PHE A 337 -14.67 -11.26 -33.66
C PHE A 337 -14.83 -10.83 -32.22
N HIS A 338 -15.54 -11.62 -31.43
CA HIS A 338 -15.64 -11.49 -29.99
C HIS A 338 -14.87 -12.65 -29.36
N LEU A 339 -13.76 -12.35 -28.71
CA LEU A 339 -13.02 -13.31 -27.91
C LEU A 339 -13.29 -13.05 -26.43
N LEU A 340 -13.66 -14.10 -25.72
CA LEU A 340 -13.96 -14.07 -24.29
C LEU A 340 -12.86 -14.80 -23.54
N VAL A 341 -12.37 -14.22 -22.45
CA VAL A 341 -11.44 -14.88 -21.53
C VAL A 341 -12.22 -15.33 -20.31
N ASN A 342 -12.56 -16.61 -20.29
CA ASN A 342 -13.35 -17.22 -19.23
C ASN A 342 -12.43 -17.68 -18.10
N SER A 343 -12.69 -17.16 -16.90
CA SER A 343 -12.06 -17.64 -15.68
C SER A 343 -12.61 -19.02 -15.29
N VAL A 344 -11.73 -20.00 -15.04
CA VAL A 344 -12.12 -21.32 -14.51
C VAL A 344 -12.41 -21.26 -13.01
N ALA A 345 -11.91 -20.24 -12.30
CA ALA A 345 -12.18 -19.97 -10.89
C ALA A 345 -12.97 -18.66 -10.70
N SER A 346 -13.73 -18.51 -9.61
CA SER A 346 -14.67 -17.38 -9.46
C SER A 346 -14.05 -15.98 -9.31
N GLU A 347 -12.72 -15.84 -9.25
CA GLU A 347 -12.04 -14.56 -8.98
C GLU A 347 -10.90 -14.19 -9.94
N ALA A 348 -10.34 -15.14 -10.70
CA ALA A 348 -9.22 -14.93 -11.64
C ALA A 348 -8.95 -16.22 -12.43
N PRO A 349 -8.43 -16.15 -13.68
CA PRO A 349 -7.87 -14.99 -14.38
C PRO A 349 -8.88 -14.09 -15.13
N TYR A 350 -8.52 -12.82 -15.39
CA TYR A 350 -9.31 -11.88 -16.21
C TYR A 350 -8.43 -10.99 -17.09
N LEU A 351 -9.00 -10.32 -18.10
CA LEU A 351 -8.26 -9.40 -18.97
C LEU A 351 -8.10 -8.01 -18.34
N ASN A 352 -6.87 -7.53 -18.22
CA ASN A 352 -6.64 -6.17 -17.75
C ASN A 352 -6.63 -5.16 -18.91
N MET A 353 -7.82 -4.65 -19.23
CA MET A 353 -8.01 -3.72 -20.34
C MET A 353 -7.36 -2.33 -20.15
N LYS A 354 -6.79 -2.02 -18.97
CA LYS A 354 -5.90 -0.85 -18.79
C LYS A 354 -4.71 -0.92 -19.76
N TYR A 355 -4.25 -2.13 -20.07
CA TYR A 355 -3.08 -2.38 -20.92
C TYR A 355 -3.43 -2.75 -22.36
N LYS A 356 -4.67 -2.52 -22.81
CA LYS A 356 -5.17 -2.90 -24.14
C LYS A 356 -4.35 -2.40 -25.33
N LYS A 357 -3.61 -1.30 -25.18
CA LYS A 357 -2.73 -0.75 -26.23
C LYS A 357 -1.53 -1.65 -26.56
N GLN A 358 -1.23 -2.62 -25.69
CA GLN A 358 -0.12 -3.56 -25.89
C GLN A 358 -0.54 -4.76 -26.73
N ILE A 359 -1.84 -5.07 -26.78
CA ILE A 359 -2.41 -6.18 -27.56
C ILE A 359 -2.13 -5.91 -29.04
N LYS A 360 -1.54 -6.88 -29.72
CA LYS A 360 -1.33 -6.84 -31.17
C LYS A 360 -2.11 -7.99 -31.80
N ILE A 361 -2.85 -7.66 -32.85
CA ILE A 361 -3.64 -8.61 -33.63
C ILE A 361 -3.10 -8.56 -35.05
N GLU A 362 -2.72 -9.70 -35.57
CA GLU A 362 -2.25 -9.89 -36.93
C GLU A 362 -3.15 -10.92 -37.63
N ALA A 363 -3.56 -10.65 -38.86
CA ALA A 363 -4.29 -11.57 -39.72
C ALA A 363 -3.49 -11.80 -41.00
N VAL A 364 -3.22 -13.06 -41.32
CA VAL A 364 -2.38 -13.47 -42.46
C VAL A 364 -3.17 -14.42 -43.34
N ASN A 365 -3.22 -14.17 -44.65
CA ASN A 365 -3.90 -15.07 -45.58
C ASN A 365 -2.93 -16.06 -46.25
N GLU A 366 -3.48 -16.96 -47.07
CA GLU A 366 -2.71 -18.00 -47.77
C GLU A 366 -1.63 -17.45 -48.73
N LYS A 367 -1.76 -16.18 -49.13
CA LYS A 367 -0.80 -15.45 -49.99
C LYS A 367 0.29 -14.74 -49.20
N GLY A 368 0.25 -14.77 -47.87
CA GLY A 368 1.16 -14.03 -46.99
C GLY A 368 0.85 -12.52 -46.90
N GLU A 369 -0.34 -12.08 -47.33
CA GLU A 369 -0.77 -10.70 -47.09
C GLU A 369 -1.11 -10.53 -45.61
N ILE A 370 -0.54 -9.50 -44.99
CA ILE A 370 -0.72 -9.20 -43.56
C ILE A 370 -1.68 -8.03 -43.38
N ARG A 371 -2.61 -8.18 -42.42
CA ARG A 371 -3.44 -7.11 -41.89
C ARG A 371 -3.28 -7.01 -40.39
N ASN A 372 -3.44 -5.79 -39.87
CA ASN A 372 -3.41 -5.49 -38.45
C ASN A 372 -4.78 -4.96 -38.03
N PRO A 373 -5.75 -5.83 -37.70
CA PRO A 373 -7.05 -5.42 -37.20
C PRO A 373 -6.94 -4.44 -36.03
N ASN A 374 -7.78 -3.40 -36.04
CA ASN A 374 -7.91 -2.53 -34.88
C ASN A 374 -8.79 -3.20 -33.82
N LEU A 375 -8.40 -3.01 -32.55
CA LEU A 375 -9.27 -3.29 -31.42
C LEU A 375 -10.44 -2.29 -31.43
N LEU A 376 -11.66 -2.78 -31.59
CA LEU A 376 -12.87 -1.98 -31.67
C LEU A 376 -13.44 -1.68 -30.28
N ASP A 377 -13.47 -2.68 -29.41
CA ASP A 377 -13.98 -2.55 -28.05
C ASP A 377 -13.24 -3.50 -27.10
N SER A 378 -13.34 -3.17 -25.82
CA SER A 378 -12.72 -3.88 -24.71
C SER A 378 -13.61 -3.80 -23.48
N GLU A 379 -14.52 -4.75 -23.31
CA GLU A 379 -15.19 -4.98 -22.02
C GLU A 379 -14.25 -5.79 -21.10
N LYS A 380 -14.58 -5.87 -19.81
CA LYS A 380 -13.71 -6.42 -18.74
C LYS A 380 -13.05 -7.76 -19.11
N ASP A 381 -13.74 -8.62 -19.84
CA ASP A 381 -13.29 -9.97 -20.20
C ASP A 381 -13.35 -10.27 -21.71
N ARG A 382 -13.58 -9.24 -22.55
CA ARG A 382 -13.83 -9.40 -23.98
C ARG A 382 -12.90 -8.56 -24.85
N ILE A 383 -12.35 -9.17 -25.89
CA ILE A 383 -11.58 -8.52 -26.95
C ILE A 383 -12.44 -8.51 -28.21
N VAL A 384 -12.67 -7.32 -28.76
CA VAL A 384 -13.44 -7.14 -30.00
C VAL A 384 -12.56 -6.53 -31.07
N PHE A 385 -12.45 -7.18 -32.22
CA PHE A 385 -11.71 -6.66 -33.37
C PHE A 385 -12.40 -7.04 -34.69
N MET A 386 -12.08 -6.34 -35.78
CA MET A 386 -12.70 -6.58 -37.08
C MET A 386 -11.65 -6.79 -38.18
N ILE A 387 -11.89 -7.80 -39.01
CA ILE A 387 -11.20 -8.00 -40.27
C ILE A 387 -12.05 -7.38 -41.37
N ASP A 388 -11.45 -6.48 -42.15
CA ASP A 388 -12.17 -5.77 -43.21
C ASP A 388 -12.66 -6.71 -44.31
N ARG A 389 -13.84 -6.39 -44.85
CA ARG A 389 -14.50 -7.17 -45.92
C ARG A 389 -13.56 -7.44 -47.09
N GLY A 390 -12.80 -6.44 -47.52
CA GLY A 390 -11.96 -6.55 -48.70
C GLY A 390 -10.90 -7.64 -48.53
N PHE A 391 -10.25 -7.70 -47.36
CA PHE A 391 -9.30 -8.75 -47.02
C PHE A 391 -9.98 -10.10 -46.82
N TYR A 392 -11.13 -10.11 -46.16
CA TYR A 392 -11.90 -11.33 -45.90
C TYR A 392 -12.34 -12.02 -47.19
N GLU A 393 -12.96 -11.29 -48.14
CA GLU A 393 -13.53 -11.83 -49.37
C GLU A 393 -12.48 -12.35 -50.38
N ARG A 394 -11.20 -11.91 -50.27
CA ARG A 394 -10.14 -12.31 -51.22
C ARG A 394 -9.21 -13.41 -50.71
N SER A 395 -9.48 -13.91 -49.51
CA SER A 395 -8.68 -14.92 -48.82
C SER A 395 -9.40 -16.27 -48.87
N GLU A 396 -8.63 -17.36 -48.95
CA GLU A 396 -9.14 -18.73 -48.90
C GLU A 396 -9.03 -19.30 -47.48
N ASN A 397 -8.00 -18.88 -46.73
CA ASN A 397 -7.86 -19.11 -45.30
C ASN A 397 -7.26 -17.86 -44.67
N ILE A 398 -7.64 -17.54 -43.44
CA ILE A 398 -7.04 -16.46 -42.67
C ILE A 398 -6.59 -17.03 -41.31
N GLN A 399 -5.29 -16.97 -41.05
CA GLN A 399 -4.75 -17.24 -39.73
C GLN A 399 -4.72 -15.92 -38.95
N VAL A 400 -5.36 -15.91 -37.77
CA VAL A 400 -5.31 -14.77 -36.85
C VAL A 400 -4.36 -15.11 -35.72
N ASN A 401 -3.43 -14.21 -35.41
CA ASN A 401 -2.47 -14.31 -34.32
C ASN A 401 -2.65 -13.12 -33.37
N ILE A 402 -2.81 -13.38 -32.08
CA ILE A 402 -2.91 -12.35 -31.04
C ILE A 402 -1.75 -12.51 -30.08
N THR A 403 -1.04 -11.40 -29.86
CA THR A 403 0.13 -11.34 -28.99
C THR A 403 0.00 -10.25 -27.94
N ASN A 404 0.72 -10.40 -26.83
CA ASN A 404 0.70 -9.52 -25.66
C ASN A 404 -0.70 -9.36 -25.02
N LEU A 405 -1.36 -10.47 -24.71
CA LEU A 405 -2.62 -10.43 -23.96
C LEU A 405 -2.36 -10.12 -22.48
N PRO A 406 -2.84 -8.98 -21.94
CA PRO A 406 -2.59 -8.60 -20.56
C PRO A 406 -3.56 -9.35 -19.63
N VAL A 407 -3.22 -10.58 -19.27
CA VAL A 407 -4.05 -11.40 -18.38
C VAL A 407 -3.57 -11.18 -16.94
N TYR A 408 -4.50 -10.88 -16.04
CA TYR A 408 -4.25 -10.94 -14.61
C TYR A 408 -4.36 -12.39 -14.15
N VAL A 409 -3.30 -12.94 -13.57
CA VAL A 409 -3.24 -14.29 -13.00
C VAL A 409 -3.14 -14.16 -11.49
N LYS A 410 -4.12 -14.75 -10.78
CA LYS A 410 -4.05 -14.96 -9.33
C LYS A 410 -3.13 -16.15 -9.06
N THR A 411 -2.24 -16.02 -8.09
CA THR A 411 -1.27 -17.08 -7.78
C THR A 411 -1.41 -17.56 -6.34
N ASP A 412 -0.98 -18.80 -6.09
CA ASP A 412 -0.88 -19.41 -4.76
C ASP A 412 0.57 -19.51 -4.29
N TRP A 413 1.49 -18.80 -4.95
CA TRP A 413 2.92 -18.93 -4.65
C TRP A 413 3.28 -18.18 -3.38
N THR A 414 3.55 -18.95 -2.32
CA THR A 414 4.15 -18.46 -1.08
C THR A 414 5.67 -18.42 -1.19
N ILE A 415 6.24 -17.25 -0.91
CA ILE A 415 7.67 -16.99 -0.75
C ILE A 415 7.98 -17.14 0.74
N ASN A 416 8.91 -18.02 1.07
CA ASN A 416 9.34 -18.18 2.44
C ASN A 416 10.27 -17.02 2.84
N PRO A 417 9.99 -16.32 3.95
CA PRO A 417 10.90 -15.33 4.46
C PRO A 417 12.23 -15.99 4.90
N PRO A 418 13.35 -15.25 4.90
CA PRO A 418 14.63 -15.79 5.34
C PRO A 418 14.54 -16.23 6.81
N THR A 419 14.88 -17.48 7.10
CA THR A 419 15.02 -18.00 8.46
C THR A 419 16.29 -17.44 9.10
N GLU A 420 16.20 -17.00 10.37
CA GLU A 420 17.34 -16.49 11.17
C GLU A 420 18.50 -17.48 11.31
#